data_AF-A0A257HHY6-F1
#
_entry.id   AF-A0A257HHY6-F1
#
_cell.length_a   1.000
_cell.length_b   1.000
_cell.length_c   1.000
_cell.angle_alpha   90.00
_cell.angle_beta   90.00
_cell.angle_gamma   90.00
#
_symmetry.space_group_name_H-M   'P 1'
#
loop_
_entity.id
_entity.type
_entity.pdbx_description
1 polymer ?
#
loop_
_entity_poly.entity_id
_entity_poly.type
_entity_poly.pdbx_seq_one_letter_code
_entity_poly.pdbx_strand_id
1 'polypeptide(L)'
;MLRAAGVAGLVAASGLAPSAARAMEFSTVPIDNRCDETSCRRAVIAEGEITSDAPAQFSQFLRRQLQVPGLHAVVFLNSPGGNVESALQLGSLLHDAGAAVVVGRPVMLGSQAAGRKRSSMGSVGVMPGHCASACVYSLMGARKRVVPNGARLGVHRMSAKTWMLDPAGGGAKGGRIFAGDREITALRSYVARVGGSQELISLAESIPADQIRMLSGQEVRRYRLGSPSL
;
A
#
# COMPACT_ATOMS: atom_id res chain seq x y z
N MET A 1 -8.33 67.40 -15.24
CA MET A 1 -7.98 66.42 -14.18
C MET A 1 -8.59 65.08 -14.56
N LEU A 2 -7.78 64.13 -15.06
CA LEU A 2 -8.20 62.78 -15.46
C LEU A 2 -8.40 61.92 -14.20
N ARG A 3 -9.56 61.26 -14.06
CA ARG A 3 -9.80 60.22 -13.05
C ARG A 3 -9.58 58.84 -13.68
N ALA A 4 -8.54 58.15 -13.26
CA ALA A 4 -8.36 56.71 -13.45
C ALA A 4 -9.10 55.96 -12.33
N ALA A 5 -9.91 54.96 -12.68
CA ALA A 5 -10.45 53.99 -11.73
C ALA A 5 -10.14 52.59 -12.25
N GLY A 6 -9.36 51.86 -11.46
CA GLY A 6 -8.70 50.61 -11.84
C GLY A 6 -9.62 49.41 -11.96
N VAL A 7 -9.23 48.49 -12.83
CA VAL A 7 -9.85 47.18 -13.03
C VAL A 7 -9.37 46.25 -11.91
N ALA A 8 -10.26 45.86 -11.02
CA ALA A 8 -9.99 44.81 -10.03
C ALA A 8 -10.04 43.43 -10.71
N GLY A 9 -8.87 42.84 -10.96
CA GLY A 9 -8.76 41.48 -11.46
C GLY A 9 -9.09 40.47 -10.36
N LEU A 10 -10.11 39.64 -10.57
CA LEU A 10 -10.34 38.45 -9.74
C LEU A 10 -9.21 37.45 -9.96
N VAL A 11 -8.39 37.23 -8.93
CA VAL A 11 -7.48 36.10 -8.87
C VAL A 11 -8.29 34.87 -8.46
N ALA A 12 -8.60 34.01 -9.43
CA ALA A 12 -9.20 32.71 -9.15
C ALA A 12 -8.16 31.80 -8.48
N ALA A 13 -8.22 31.70 -7.15
CA ALA A 13 -7.44 30.73 -6.39
C ALA A 13 -7.92 29.32 -6.75
N SER A 14 -7.16 28.63 -7.61
CA SER A 14 -7.38 27.23 -7.94
C SER A 14 -6.99 26.37 -6.74
N GLY A 15 -7.97 26.01 -5.91
CA GLY A 15 -7.77 25.08 -4.81
C GLY A 15 -7.41 23.70 -5.32
N LEU A 16 -6.18 23.25 -5.04
CA LEU A 16 -5.78 21.85 -5.18
C LEU A 16 -6.51 21.02 -4.12
N ALA A 17 -7.64 20.42 -4.48
CA ALA A 17 -8.23 19.38 -3.67
C ALA A 17 -7.25 18.19 -3.57
N PRO A 18 -7.04 17.59 -2.38
CA PRO A 18 -6.21 16.40 -2.28
C PRO A 18 -6.83 15.30 -3.14
N SER A 19 -6.07 14.84 -4.14
CA SER A 19 -6.46 13.72 -5.00
C SER A 19 -6.73 12.50 -4.11
N ALA A 20 -8.00 12.05 -4.09
CA ALA A 20 -8.33 10.79 -3.45
C ALA A 20 -7.46 9.70 -4.07
N ALA A 21 -6.84 8.86 -3.23
CA ALA A 21 -6.04 7.76 -3.73
C ALA A 21 -6.91 6.88 -4.64
N ARG A 22 -6.39 6.52 -5.82
CA ARG A 22 -7.11 5.65 -6.74
C ARG A 22 -7.24 4.25 -6.14
N ALA A 23 -8.35 3.57 -6.42
CA ALA A 23 -8.55 2.18 -6.03
C ALA A 23 -7.37 1.30 -6.48
N MET A 24 -7.07 0.26 -5.70
CA MET A 24 -5.95 -0.63 -5.96
C MET A 24 -6.07 -1.31 -7.32
N GLU A 25 -5.03 -1.19 -8.13
CA GLU A 25 -4.89 -1.82 -9.43
C GLU A 25 -3.83 -2.92 -9.36
N PHE A 26 -4.05 -3.98 -10.14
CA PHE A 26 -3.14 -5.12 -10.26
C PHE A 26 -2.65 -5.27 -11.71
N SER A 27 -1.33 -5.31 -11.88
CA SER A 27 -0.69 -5.52 -13.19
C SER A 27 0.52 -6.44 -13.03
N THR A 28 1.13 -6.86 -14.15
CA THR A 28 2.37 -7.66 -14.12
C THR A 28 3.52 -6.92 -14.78
N VAL A 29 4.73 -7.14 -14.28
CA VAL A 29 5.98 -6.61 -14.84
C VAL A 29 6.95 -7.77 -15.09
N PRO A 30 7.68 -7.78 -16.23
CA PRO A 30 8.82 -8.67 -16.39
C PRO A 30 9.94 -8.28 -15.42
N ILE A 31 10.58 -9.27 -14.79
CA ILE A 31 11.70 -9.06 -13.86
C ILE A 31 13.08 -9.42 -14.46
N ASP A 32 13.08 -9.95 -15.68
CA ASP A 32 14.27 -10.26 -16.47
C ASP A 32 14.40 -9.34 -17.69
N ASN A 33 15.65 -9.05 -18.09
CA ASN A 33 15.99 -8.25 -19.26
C ASN A 33 16.39 -9.11 -20.46
N ARG A 34 16.48 -10.42 -20.25
CA ARG A 34 16.83 -11.42 -21.26
C ARG A 34 15.95 -12.64 -21.03
N CYS A 35 14.79 -12.63 -21.66
CA CYS A 35 13.84 -13.74 -21.64
C CYS A 35 13.25 -13.90 -23.05
N ASP A 36 12.96 -15.14 -23.45
CA ASP A 36 12.11 -15.39 -24.62
C ASP A 36 10.64 -15.11 -24.26
N GLU A 37 9.77 -14.99 -25.28
CA GLU A 37 8.35 -14.67 -25.11
C GLU A 37 7.60 -15.68 -24.21
N THR A 38 8.17 -16.86 -23.98
CA THR A 38 7.51 -17.99 -23.30
C THR A 38 7.97 -18.24 -21.87
N SER A 39 9.12 -17.70 -21.45
CA SER A 39 9.75 -18.00 -20.15
C SER A 39 10.06 -16.78 -19.30
N CYS A 40 9.59 -15.59 -19.69
CA CYS A 40 9.89 -14.38 -18.95
C CYS A 40 9.32 -14.43 -17.54
N ARG A 41 10.21 -14.35 -16.53
CA ARG A 41 9.77 -14.24 -15.15
C ARG A 41 9.08 -12.91 -14.97
N ARG A 42 7.93 -12.95 -14.31
CA ARG A 42 7.06 -11.80 -14.06
C ARG A 42 6.67 -11.76 -12.59
N ALA A 43 6.46 -10.54 -12.12
CA ALA A 43 5.98 -10.24 -10.79
C ALA A 43 4.69 -9.42 -10.87
N VAL A 44 3.92 -9.41 -9.80
CA VAL A 44 2.71 -8.61 -9.68
C VAL A 44 3.05 -7.22 -9.14
N ILE A 45 2.37 -6.20 -9.62
CA ILE A 45 2.31 -4.87 -9.02
C ILE A 45 0.92 -4.73 -8.40
N ALA A 46 0.86 -4.27 -7.14
CA ALA A 46 -0.34 -3.92 -6.41
C ALA A 46 -0.21 -2.46 -5.94
N GLU A 47 -0.96 -1.55 -6.57
CA GLU A 47 -0.80 -0.12 -6.35
C GLU A 47 -2.15 0.58 -6.13
N GLY A 48 -2.25 1.38 -5.08
CA GLY A 48 -3.43 2.20 -4.80
C GLY A 48 -4.09 1.88 -3.46
N GLU A 49 -5.26 2.45 -3.22
CA GLU A 49 -6.07 2.27 -2.02
C GLU A 49 -6.70 0.87 -1.98
N ILE A 50 -6.56 0.17 -0.85
CA ILE A 50 -7.20 -1.13 -0.62
C ILE A 50 -8.68 -0.90 -0.36
N THR A 51 -9.49 -0.95 -1.41
CA THR A 51 -10.95 -0.85 -1.34
C THR A 51 -11.59 -2.17 -0.91
N SER A 52 -12.91 -2.17 -0.69
CA SER A 52 -13.70 -3.39 -0.42
C SER A 52 -13.48 -4.48 -1.47
N ASP A 53 -13.29 -4.09 -2.73
CA ASP A 53 -13.27 -5.00 -3.88
C ASP A 53 -11.86 -5.53 -4.18
N ALA A 54 -10.82 -4.93 -3.61
CA ALA A 54 -9.42 -5.25 -3.91
C ALA A 54 -9.09 -6.75 -3.74
N PRO A 55 -9.56 -7.48 -2.71
CA PRO A 55 -9.29 -8.92 -2.56
C PRO A 55 -9.91 -9.76 -3.68
N ALA A 56 -11.14 -9.44 -4.08
CA ALA A 56 -11.83 -10.13 -5.17
C ALA A 56 -11.16 -9.85 -6.52
N GLN A 57 -10.78 -8.59 -6.76
CA GLN A 57 -10.03 -8.18 -7.95
C GLN A 57 -8.66 -8.85 -8.02
N PHE A 58 -7.94 -8.94 -6.90
CA PHE A 58 -6.66 -9.66 -6.83
C PHE A 58 -6.82 -11.14 -7.17
N SER A 59 -7.80 -11.81 -6.57
CA SER A 59 -8.09 -13.22 -6.84
C SER A 59 -8.44 -13.47 -8.31
N GLN A 60 -9.25 -12.58 -8.91
CA GLN A 60 -9.61 -12.67 -10.31
C GLN A 60 -8.42 -12.40 -11.23
N PHE A 61 -7.58 -11.42 -10.89
CA PHE A 61 -6.35 -11.10 -11.58
C PHE A 61 -5.38 -12.30 -11.57
N LEU A 62 -5.14 -12.90 -10.40
CA LEU A 62 -4.26 -14.07 -10.29
C LEU A 62 -4.76 -15.24 -11.12
N ARG A 63 -6.07 -15.55 -11.09
CA ARG A 63 -6.65 -16.62 -11.95
C ARG A 63 -6.37 -16.41 -13.44
N ARG A 64 -6.36 -15.17 -13.92
CA ARG A 64 -5.99 -14.86 -15.31
C ARG A 64 -4.48 -14.98 -15.54
N GLN A 65 -3.67 -14.45 -14.62
CA GLN A 65 -2.23 -14.36 -14.81
C GLN A 65 -1.50 -15.70 -14.62
N LEU A 66 -2.07 -16.63 -13.87
CA LEU A 66 -1.57 -18.00 -13.72
C LEU A 66 -1.73 -18.83 -15.01
N GLN A 67 -2.56 -18.41 -15.96
CA GLN A 67 -2.66 -19.03 -17.28
C GLN A 67 -1.53 -18.59 -18.23
N VAL A 68 -0.76 -17.55 -17.84
CA VAL A 68 0.39 -17.07 -18.57
C VAL A 68 1.67 -17.54 -17.85
N PRO A 69 2.61 -18.21 -18.53
CA PRO A 69 3.84 -18.69 -17.91
C PRO A 69 4.66 -17.61 -17.21
N GLY A 70 5.56 -18.06 -16.33
CA GLY A 70 6.57 -17.20 -15.69
C GLY A 70 6.08 -16.31 -14.56
N LEU A 71 4.82 -16.41 -14.10
CA LEU A 71 4.37 -15.66 -12.92
C LEU A 71 5.01 -16.23 -11.64
N HIS A 72 5.84 -15.43 -10.99
CA HIS A 72 6.38 -15.74 -9.67
C HIS A 72 5.53 -15.10 -8.57
N ALA A 73 5.52 -15.72 -7.40
CA ALA A 73 4.85 -15.20 -6.19
C ALA A 73 5.62 -14.02 -5.58
N VAL A 74 5.88 -12.99 -6.38
CA VAL A 74 6.51 -11.73 -6.00
C VAL A 74 5.52 -10.60 -6.27
N VAL A 75 5.30 -9.75 -5.27
CA VAL A 75 4.38 -8.62 -5.36
C VAL A 75 5.08 -7.33 -4.95
N PHE A 76 5.10 -6.35 -5.85
CA PHE A 76 5.47 -4.98 -5.53
C PHE A 76 4.24 -4.26 -4.97
N LEU A 77 4.29 -3.86 -3.70
CA LEU A 77 3.18 -3.26 -2.98
C LEU A 77 3.46 -1.78 -2.70
N ASN A 78 2.54 -0.91 -3.13
CA ASN A 78 2.64 0.53 -2.92
C ASN A 78 1.23 1.10 -2.64
N SER A 79 0.91 1.33 -1.37
CA SER A 79 -0.47 1.64 -0.96
C SER A 79 -0.54 2.60 0.23
N PRO A 80 -1.46 3.57 0.22
CA PRO A 80 -1.74 4.43 1.37
C PRO A 80 -2.55 3.72 2.46
N GLY A 81 -2.99 2.48 2.23
CA GLY A 81 -3.92 1.77 3.10
C GLY A 81 -5.32 1.73 2.49
N GLY A 82 -6.36 1.77 3.33
CA GLY A 82 -7.76 1.66 2.92
C GLY A 82 -8.59 0.89 3.93
N ASN A 83 -9.49 0.05 3.43
CA ASN A 83 -10.31 -0.83 4.25
C ASN A 83 -9.45 -1.88 4.97
N VAL A 84 -9.57 -1.97 6.30
CA VAL A 84 -8.76 -2.87 7.12
C VAL A 84 -9.10 -4.33 6.85
N GLU A 85 -10.38 -4.69 6.80
CA GLU A 85 -10.82 -6.06 6.54
C GLU A 85 -10.31 -6.57 5.19
N SER A 86 -10.46 -5.76 4.14
CA SER A 86 -9.94 -6.06 2.81
C SER A 86 -8.42 -6.19 2.79
N ALA A 87 -7.69 -5.41 3.60
CA ALA A 87 -6.25 -5.57 3.75
C ALA A 87 -5.87 -6.89 4.45
N LEU A 88 -6.65 -7.35 5.44
CA LEU A 88 -6.42 -8.66 6.07
C LEU A 88 -6.71 -9.82 5.09
N GLN A 89 -7.75 -9.67 4.26
CA GLN A 89 -8.07 -10.64 3.22
C GLN A 89 -6.97 -10.68 2.15
N LEU A 90 -6.53 -9.52 1.65
CA LEU A 90 -5.41 -9.43 0.70
C LEU A 90 -4.13 -10.04 1.30
N GLY A 91 -3.82 -9.72 2.55
CA GLY A 91 -2.70 -10.31 3.27
C GLY A 91 -2.80 -11.83 3.44
N SER A 92 -4.01 -12.35 3.72
CA SER A 92 -4.24 -13.80 3.77
C SER A 92 -3.99 -14.46 2.40
N LEU A 93 -4.45 -13.85 1.31
CA LEU A 93 -4.18 -14.34 -0.04
C LEU A 93 -2.68 -14.35 -0.36
N LEU A 94 -1.94 -13.32 0.06
CA LEU A 94 -0.47 -13.26 -0.08
C LEU A 94 0.23 -14.35 0.76
N HIS A 95 -0.29 -14.62 1.97
CA HIS A 95 0.23 -15.64 2.87
C HIS A 95 0.08 -17.05 2.30
N ASP A 96 -1.11 -17.34 1.80
CA ASP A 96 -1.51 -18.64 1.26
C ASP A 96 -0.79 -18.91 -0.08
N ALA A 97 -0.58 -17.87 -0.89
CA ALA A 97 0.22 -17.95 -2.11
C ALA A 97 1.73 -18.07 -1.87
N GLY A 98 2.19 -18.02 -0.61
CA GLY A 98 3.62 -18.08 -0.28
C GLY A 98 4.41 -16.85 -0.75
N ALA A 99 3.74 -15.70 -0.92
CA ALA A 99 4.30 -14.57 -1.65
C ALA A 99 5.46 -13.86 -0.92
N ALA A 100 6.42 -13.39 -1.71
CA ALA A 100 7.36 -12.36 -1.32
C ALA A 100 6.78 -10.98 -1.70
N VAL A 101 6.74 -10.05 -0.75
CA VAL A 101 6.28 -8.68 -0.98
C VAL A 101 7.45 -7.70 -0.86
N VAL A 102 7.57 -6.81 -1.84
CA VAL A 102 8.54 -5.72 -1.86
C VAL A 102 7.78 -4.40 -1.78
N VAL A 103 8.09 -3.55 -0.80
CA VAL A 103 7.44 -2.23 -0.69
C VAL A 103 8.08 -1.25 -1.66
N GLY A 104 7.38 -0.94 -2.74
CA GLY A 104 7.92 -0.09 -3.80
C GLY A 104 7.29 -0.32 -5.16
N ARG A 105 7.89 0.34 -6.15
CA ARG A 105 7.57 0.17 -7.57
C ARG A 105 8.77 -0.44 -8.28
N PRO A 106 8.55 -1.37 -9.21
CA PRO A 106 9.61 -1.86 -10.09
C PRO A 106 10.06 -0.74 -11.04
N VAL A 107 11.37 -0.64 -11.29
CA VAL A 107 11.95 0.21 -12.32
C VAL A 107 12.86 -0.61 -13.20
N MET A 108 12.62 -0.59 -14.52
CA MET A 108 13.51 -1.27 -15.47
C MET A 108 14.86 -0.57 -15.46
N LEU A 109 15.93 -1.29 -15.11
CA LEU A 109 17.28 -0.74 -15.17
C LEU A 109 17.76 -0.84 -16.61
N GLY A 110 17.98 0.30 -17.26
CA GLY A 110 18.74 0.34 -18.51
C GLY A 110 20.17 -0.16 -18.30
N SER A 111 20.84 -0.58 -19.37
CA SER A 111 22.22 -1.10 -19.37
C SER A 111 23.27 -0.18 -18.71
N GLN A 112 22.95 1.09 -18.47
CA GLN A 112 23.80 2.11 -17.86
C GLN A 112 23.56 2.34 -16.35
N ALA A 113 22.54 1.70 -15.74
CA ALA A 113 22.13 1.99 -14.36
C ALA A 113 22.85 1.16 -13.28
N ALA A 114 23.83 0.33 -13.64
CA ALA A 114 24.61 -0.53 -12.74
C ALA A 114 25.56 0.22 -11.78
N GLY A 115 25.36 1.53 -11.57
CA GLY A 115 26.26 2.40 -10.80
C GLY A 115 25.77 2.84 -9.41
N ARG A 116 24.56 2.47 -8.95
CA ARG A 116 24.12 2.78 -7.57
C ARG A 116 23.40 1.61 -6.93
N LYS A 117 23.78 1.32 -5.67
CA LYS A 117 23.20 0.34 -4.74
C LYS A 117 21.68 0.48 -4.57
N ARG A 118 20.90 0.15 -5.60
CA ARG A 118 19.45 -0.06 -5.51
C ARG A 118 19.24 -1.56 -5.30
N SER A 119 18.33 -1.93 -4.41
CA SER A 119 17.94 -3.33 -4.20
C SER A 119 17.40 -3.88 -5.53
N SER A 120 18.24 -4.55 -6.31
CA SER A 120 17.89 -5.07 -7.64
C SER A 120 17.42 -6.51 -7.52
N MET A 121 16.23 -6.80 -8.04
CA MET A 121 15.75 -8.15 -8.29
C MET A 121 16.02 -8.47 -9.76
N GLY A 122 17.18 -9.08 -10.05
CA GLY A 122 17.61 -9.25 -11.44
C GLY A 122 17.87 -7.91 -12.12
N SER A 123 17.33 -7.74 -13.34
CA SER A 123 17.44 -6.50 -14.11
C SER A 123 16.44 -5.40 -13.73
N VAL A 124 15.61 -5.66 -12.72
CA VAL A 124 14.65 -4.71 -12.19
C VAL A 124 15.17 -4.12 -10.90
N GLY A 125 15.32 -2.81 -10.88
CA GLY A 125 15.56 -2.04 -9.68
C GLY A 125 14.24 -1.79 -8.95
N VAL A 126 14.34 -1.41 -7.68
CA VAL A 126 13.16 -1.03 -6.90
C VAL A 126 13.25 0.45 -6.55
N MET A 127 12.22 1.21 -6.93
CA MET A 127 11.99 2.54 -6.38
C MET A 127 11.24 2.38 -5.05
N PRO A 128 11.82 2.80 -3.91
CA PRO A 128 11.16 2.68 -2.63
C PRO A 128 9.80 3.39 -2.62
N GLY A 129 8.78 2.70 -2.12
CA GLY A 129 7.40 3.18 -2.13
C GLY A 129 6.85 3.46 -0.74
N HIS A 130 5.53 3.45 -0.63
CA HIS A 130 4.82 3.67 0.62
C HIS A 130 3.90 2.51 0.95
N CYS A 131 3.79 2.19 2.23
CA CYS A 131 2.82 1.24 2.77
C CYS A 131 2.33 1.75 4.13
N ALA A 132 1.17 2.40 4.12
CA ALA A 132 0.63 3.07 5.31
C ALA A 132 -0.70 2.45 5.76
N SER A 133 -1.04 2.64 7.04
CA SER A 133 -2.32 2.23 7.61
C SER A 133 -2.59 0.73 7.36
N ALA A 134 -3.77 0.38 6.83
CA ALA A 134 -4.17 -0.98 6.52
C ALA A 134 -3.17 -1.75 5.62
N CYS A 135 -2.40 -1.07 4.75
CA CYS A 135 -1.41 -1.73 3.88
C CYS A 135 -0.39 -2.55 4.69
N VAL A 136 -0.03 -2.07 5.88
CA VAL A 136 0.95 -2.75 6.73
C VAL A 136 0.46 -4.15 7.12
N TYR A 137 -0.85 -4.34 7.24
CA TYR A 137 -1.43 -5.66 7.53
C TYR A 137 -1.44 -6.58 6.30
N SER A 138 -1.59 -6.06 5.09
CA SER A 138 -1.37 -6.83 3.86
C SER A 138 0.10 -7.28 3.73
N LEU A 139 1.03 -6.36 4.02
CA LEU A 139 2.48 -6.65 4.04
C LEU A 139 2.81 -7.76 5.05
N MET A 140 2.18 -7.74 6.24
CA MET A 140 2.34 -8.82 7.22
C MET A 140 1.90 -10.18 6.70
N GLY A 141 0.98 -10.24 5.73
CA GLY A 141 0.58 -11.51 5.13
C GLY A 141 1.73 -12.25 4.42
N ALA A 142 2.66 -11.50 3.83
CA ALA A 142 3.72 -12.05 3.01
C ALA A 142 4.68 -12.95 3.80
N ARG A 143 5.11 -14.05 3.19
CA ARG A 143 6.10 -14.99 3.74
C ARG A 143 7.50 -14.39 3.77
N LYS A 144 7.82 -13.58 2.75
CA LYS A 144 9.05 -12.79 2.70
C LYS A 144 8.69 -11.33 2.51
N ARG A 145 9.27 -10.45 3.33
CA ARG A 145 8.94 -9.03 3.36
C ARG A 145 10.21 -8.21 3.14
N VAL A 146 10.22 -7.40 2.09
CA VAL A 146 11.36 -6.58 1.72
C VAL A 146 10.93 -5.13 1.72
N VAL A 147 11.63 -4.33 2.52
CA VAL A 147 11.35 -2.91 2.75
C VAL A 147 12.63 -2.14 2.44
N PRO A 148 12.85 -1.75 1.16
CA PRO A 148 14.06 -1.06 0.73
C PRO A 148 14.30 0.23 1.54
N ASN A 149 15.58 0.61 1.68
CA ASN A 149 15.91 1.90 2.28
C ASN A 149 15.22 3.04 1.53
N GLY A 150 14.58 3.94 2.27
CA GLY A 150 13.76 5.02 1.73
C GLY A 150 12.27 4.68 1.55
N ALA A 151 11.88 3.41 1.72
CA ALA A 151 10.47 3.04 1.74
C ALA A 151 9.80 3.59 3.01
N ARG A 152 8.55 4.04 2.87
CA ARG A 152 7.80 4.74 3.90
C ARG A 152 6.71 3.84 4.46
N LEU A 153 6.95 3.27 5.63
CA LEU A 153 5.95 2.50 6.38
C LEU A 153 5.39 3.34 7.52
N GLY A 154 4.07 3.33 7.69
CA GLY A 154 3.43 4.11 8.75
C GLY A 154 2.16 3.47 9.27
N VAL A 155 1.91 3.64 10.56
CA VAL A 155 0.74 3.06 11.24
C VAL A 155 -0.05 4.15 11.96
N HIS A 156 -1.34 3.90 12.10
CA HIS A 156 -2.22 4.64 12.99
C HIS A 156 -3.41 3.75 13.37
N ARG A 157 -4.23 4.20 14.33
CA ARG A 157 -5.36 3.41 14.79
C ARG A 157 -6.36 3.18 13.68
N MET A 158 -6.96 2.00 13.65
CA MET A 158 -7.94 1.69 12.62
C MET A 158 -9.22 2.50 12.80
N SER A 159 -9.80 2.89 11.67
CA SER A 159 -11.09 3.56 11.66
C SER A 159 -11.73 3.50 10.28
N ALA A 160 -13.05 3.41 10.21
CA ALA A 160 -13.82 3.62 8.99
C ALA A 160 -14.31 5.08 8.92
N LYS A 161 -14.21 5.70 7.74
CA LYS A 161 -14.88 6.98 7.48
C LYS A 161 -16.37 6.70 7.30
N THR A 162 -17.21 7.44 8.00
CA THR A 162 -18.66 7.40 7.81
C THR A 162 -19.13 8.75 7.29
N TRP A 163 -20.14 8.74 6.43
CA TRP A 163 -20.80 9.93 5.93
C TRP A 163 -22.24 9.88 6.39
N MET A 164 -22.58 10.71 7.36
CA MET A 164 -23.96 10.82 7.86
C MET A 164 -24.63 11.99 7.15
N LEU A 165 -25.76 11.72 6.51
CA LEU A 165 -26.64 12.77 5.99
C LEU A 165 -27.17 13.58 7.17
N ASP A 166 -27.00 14.90 7.15
CA ASP A 166 -27.59 15.77 8.15
C ASP A 166 -29.12 15.74 7.99
N PRO A 167 -29.88 15.23 8.98
CA PRO A 167 -31.33 15.13 8.88
C PRO A 167 -32.03 16.50 8.79
N ALA A 168 -31.34 17.59 9.12
CA ALA A 168 -31.83 18.96 8.94
C ALA A 168 -31.53 19.55 7.55
N GLY A 169 -31.02 18.75 6.59
CA GLY A 169 -30.74 19.19 5.21
C GLY A 169 -29.39 19.87 5.00
N GLY A 170 -28.50 19.87 6.02
CA GLY A 170 -27.19 20.54 6.01
C GLY A 170 -26.05 19.84 5.25
N GLY A 171 -26.34 18.84 4.40
CA GLY A 171 -25.33 18.06 3.67
C GLY A 171 -24.77 16.87 4.46
N ALA A 172 -23.82 16.13 3.89
CA ALA A 172 -23.19 14.98 4.56
C ALA A 172 -22.09 15.44 5.52
N LYS A 173 -22.19 15.09 6.80
CA LYS A 173 -21.12 15.27 7.79
C LYS A 173 -20.26 14.01 7.84
N GLY A 174 -18.96 14.20 7.63
CA GLY A 174 -17.96 13.14 7.79
C GLY A 174 -17.71 12.85 9.27
N GLY A 175 -17.75 11.57 9.63
CA GLY A 175 -17.35 11.06 10.94
C GLY A 175 -16.37 9.90 10.82
N ARG A 176 -15.91 9.37 11.95
CA ARG A 176 -15.08 8.16 12.00
C ARG A 176 -15.65 7.18 13.00
N ILE A 177 -15.71 5.91 12.60
CA ILE A 177 -16.00 4.78 13.47
C ILE A 177 -14.67 4.10 13.77
N PHE A 178 -14.38 3.84 15.03
CA PHE A 178 -13.18 3.14 15.45
C PHE A 178 -13.49 1.68 15.74
N ALA A 179 -12.47 0.82 15.63
CA ALA A 179 -12.62 -0.58 16.03
C ALA A 179 -12.91 -0.72 17.53
N GLY A 180 -13.79 -1.65 17.85
CA GLY A 180 -13.99 -2.14 19.21
C GLY A 180 -13.18 -3.41 19.46
N ASP A 181 -13.43 -4.03 20.61
CA ASP A 181 -12.66 -5.19 21.08
C ASP A 181 -12.72 -6.38 20.12
N ARG A 182 -13.86 -6.57 19.44
CA ARG A 182 -14.04 -7.68 18.49
C ARG A 182 -13.14 -7.52 17.27
N GLU A 183 -13.12 -6.32 16.67
CA GLU A 183 -12.30 -6.02 15.50
C GLU A 183 -10.80 -6.07 15.85
N ILE A 184 -10.42 -5.53 17.02
CA ILE A 184 -9.04 -5.63 17.51
C ILE A 184 -8.65 -7.10 17.73
N THR A 185 -9.52 -7.91 18.32
CA THR A 185 -9.26 -9.35 18.55
C THR A 185 -9.10 -10.10 17.23
N ALA A 186 -9.93 -9.81 16.23
CA ALA A 186 -9.82 -10.39 14.90
C ALA A 186 -8.48 -10.00 14.23
N LEU A 187 -8.09 -8.73 14.32
CA LEU A 187 -6.80 -8.28 13.81
C LEU A 187 -5.64 -8.99 14.51
N ARG A 188 -5.66 -9.07 15.85
CA ARG A 188 -4.61 -9.77 16.61
C ARG A 188 -4.50 -11.24 16.23
N SER A 189 -5.63 -11.91 16.02
CA SER A 189 -5.70 -13.31 15.58
C SER A 189 -5.10 -13.49 14.18
N TYR A 190 -5.44 -12.60 13.24
CA TYR A 190 -4.83 -12.57 11.92
C TYR A 190 -3.31 -12.37 12.01
N VAL A 191 -2.85 -11.37 12.76
CA VAL A 191 -1.42 -11.05 12.91
C VAL A 191 -0.64 -12.20 13.52
N ALA A 192 -1.21 -12.91 14.50
CA ALA A 192 -0.60 -14.11 15.07
C ALA A 192 -0.45 -15.22 14.01
N ARG A 193 -1.50 -15.48 13.22
CA ARG A 193 -1.49 -16.49 12.15
C ARG A 193 -0.43 -16.22 11.07
N VAL A 194 -0.27 -14.97 10.65
CA VAL A 194 0.68 -14.58 9.59
C VAL A 194 2.08 -14.24 10.10
N GLY A 195 2.34 -14.38 11.41
CA GLY A 195 3.65 -14.13 12.01
C GLY A 195 4.06 -12.66 12.09
N GLY A 196 3.10 -11.74 12.26
CA GLY A 196 3.35 -10.32 12.53
C GLY A 196 3.55 -10.02 14.02
N SER A 197 3.89 -8.78 14.35
CA SER A 197 4.11 -8.31 15.73
C SER A 197 2.82 -7.81 16.37
N GLN A 198 2.52 -8.34 17.56
CA GLN A 198 1.39 -7.89 18.38
C GLN A 198 1.63 -6.50 18.98
N GLU A 199 2.90 -6.15 19.22
CA GLU A 199 3.34 -4.86 19.70
C GLU A 199 3.07 -3.76 18.67
N LEU A 200 3.15 -4.07 17.37
CA LEU A 200 2.79 -3.10 16.32
C LEU A 200 1.30 -2.75 16.38
N ILE A 201 0.42 -3.71 16.69
CA ILE A 201 -1.01 -3.45 16.83
C ILE A 201 -1.26 -2.48 17.98
N SER A 202 -0.61 -2.73 19.13
CA SER A 202 -0.69 -1.82 20.27
C SER A 202 -0.12 -0.44 19.93
N LEU A 203 0.98 -0.37 19.17
CA LEU A 203 1.52 0.90 18.69
C LEU A 203 0.52 1.62 17.78
N ALA A 204 -0.04 0.94 16.78
CA ALA A 204 -0.99 1.53 15.83
C ALA A 204 -2.18 2.14 16.57
N GLU A 205 -2.80 1.40 17.48
CA GLU A 205 -3.97 1.86 18.24
C GLU A 205 -3.69 3.04 19.18
N SER A 206 -2.42 3.26 19.56
CA SER A 206 -2.02 4.45 20.33
C SER A 206 -1.92 5.74 19.51
N ILE A 207 -1.93 5.65 18.18
CA ILE A 207 -1.74 6.80 17.29
C ILE A 207 -3.11 7.29 16.77
N PRO A 208 -3.43 8.59 16.90
CA PRO A 208 -4.67 9.17 16.37
C PRO A 208 -4.90 8.88 14.88
N ALA A 209 -6.16 8.71 14.46
CA ALA A 209 -6.48 8.24 13.11
C ALA A 209 -6.32 9.29 12.00
N ASP A 210 -6.08 10.54 12.38
CA ASP A 210 -5.73 11.68 11.53
C ASP A 210 -4.21 11.91 11.45
N GLN A 211 -3.41 11.12 12.17
CA GLN A 211 -1.96 11.13 12.14
C GLN A 211 -1.43 9.83 11.54
N ILE A 212 -0.19 9.85 11.05
CA ILE A 212 0.53 8.64 10.65
C ILE A 212 1.88 8.66 11.34
N ARG A 213 2.12 7.67 12.21
CA ARG A 213 3.45 7.45 12.77
C ARG A 213 4.28 6.66 11.78
N MET A 214 5.29 7.32 11.20
CA MET A 214 6.26 6.67 10.33
C MET A 214 7.23 5.80 11.15
N LEU A 215 7.56 4.62 10.64
CA LEU A 215 8.46 3.67 11.29
C LEU A 215 9.89 3.85 10.79
N SER A 216 10.85 3.81 11.72
CA SER A 216 12.27 3.71 11.41
C SER A 216 12.64 2.33 10.86
N GLY A 217 13.79 2.21 10.20
CA GLY A 217 14.30 0.91 9.74
C GLY A 217 14.54 -0.10 10.88
N GLN A 218 14.85 0.37 12.09
CA GLN A 218 14.96 -0.48 13.27
C GLN A 218 13.58 -0.98 13.73
N GLU A 219 12.57 -0.11 13.75
CA GLU A 219 11.18 -0.48 14.07
C GLU A 219 10.61 -1.46 13.04
N VAL A 220 10.88 -1.27 11.74
CA VAL A 220 10.48 -2.23 10.70
C VAL A 220 11.00 -3.64 11.01
N ARG A 221 12.25 -3.78 11.45
CA ARG A 221 12.80 -5.08 11.87
C ARG A 221 12.19 -5.57 13.18
N ARG A 222 12.12 -4.71 14.20
CA ARG A 222 11.55 -5.02 15.53
C ARG A 222 10.13 -5.59 15.41
N TYR A 223 9.31 -4.98 14.55
CA TYR A 223 7.92 -5.37 14.32
C TYR A 223 7.75 -6.43 13.24
N ARG A 224 8.86 -7.04 12.78
CA ARG A 224 8.89 -8.13 11.79
C ARG A 224 8.28 -7.74 10.44
N LEU A 225 8.31 -6.46 10.07
CA LEU A 225 7.73 -5.95 8.82
C LEU A 225 8.63 -6.15 7.60
N GLY A 226 9.90 -6.51 7.80
CA GLY A 226 10.82 -6.91 6.74
C GLY A 226 12.26 -6.47 6.95
N SER A 227 13.08 -6.73 5.94
CA SER A 227 14.49 -6.32 5.85
C SER A 227 14.75 -5.46 4.60
N PRO A 228 15.83 -4.66 4.58
CA PRO A 228 16.15 -3.81 3.43
C PRO A 228 16.68 -4.56 2.21
N SER A 229 17.13 -5.80 2.39
CA SER A 229 17.68 -6.65 1.34
C SER A 229 16.68 -7.71 0.87
N LEU A 230 16.71 -7.95 -0.44
CA LEU A 230 16.11 -9.09 -1.13
C LEU A 230 16.82 -10.39 -0.74
#